data_AF-A0A920J8Z5-F1
#
_entry.id   AF-A0A920J8Z5-F1
#
_cell.length_a   1.000
_cell.length_b   1.000
_cell.length_c   1.000
_cell.angle_alpha   90.00
_cell.angle_beta   90.00
_cell.angle_gamma   90.00
#
_symmetry.space_group_name_H-M   'P 1'
#
loop_
_entity.id
_entity.type
_entity.pdbx_description
1 polymer ?
#
loop_
_entity_poly.entity_id
_entity_poly.type
_entity_poly.pdbx_seq_one_letter_code
_entity_poly.pdbx_strand_id
1 'polypeptide(L)' 'MGKSGVLLLNTCLTVFPGRPGSHSNLGWQEFTDSVIRAVDPKDRIVFILWGSYARKKKELL' A
#
# COMPACT_ATOMS: atom_id res chain seq x y z
N MET A 1 -10.62 14.28 2.54
CA MET A 1 -9.90 14.25 3.84
C MET A 1 -8.43 13.97 3.54
N GLY A 2 -7.53 14.94 3.74
CA GLY A 2 -6.10 14.78 3.45
C GLY A 2 -5.20 15.72 4.25
N LYS A 3 -5.68 16.19 5.41
CA LYS A 3 -5.05 17.28 6.19
C LYS A 3 -4.38 16.83 7.50
N SER A 4 -4.21 15.52 7.74
CA SER A 4 -3.86 15.02 9.08
C SER A 4 -2.66 14.05 9.11
N GLY A 5 -1.78 14.07 8.11
CA GLY A 5 -0.58 13.20 8.10
C GLY A 5 -0.86 11.71 7.91
N VAL A 6 -2.09 11.35 7.55
CA VAL A 6 -2.47 9.95 7.25
C VAL A 6 -2.31 9.70 5.75
N LEU A 7 -1.42 8.78 5.40
CA LEU A 7 -1.27 8.26 4.04
C LEU A 7 -2.14 7.00 3.89
N LEU A 8 -3.25 7.13 3.17
CA LEU A 8 -4.08 5.98 2.77
C LEU A 8 -3.56 5.45 1.43
N LEU A 9 -2.77 4.38 1.48
CA LEU A 9 -2.20 3.75 0.29
C LEU A 9 -2.94 2.44 -0.02
N ASN A 10 -3.70 2.45 -1.12
CA ASN A 10 -4.30 1.21 -1.64
C ASN A 10 -3.22 0.35 -2.29
N THR A 11 -3.37 -0.97 -2.14
CA THR A 11 -2.47 -1.98 -2.73
C THR A 11 -2.60 -2.11 -4.25
N CYS A 12 -3.71 -1.62 -4.82
CA CYS A 12 -3.91 -1.42 -6.25
C CYS A 12 -4.54 -0.06 -6.45
N LEU A 13 -3.88 0.83 -7.20
CA LEU A 13 -4.32 2.22 -7.38
C LEU A 13 -5.30 2.39 -8.54
N THR A 14 -5.50 1.35 -9.33
CA THR A 14 -6.51 1.29 -10.40
C THR A 14 -7.17 -0.08 -10.39
N VAL A 15 -8.45 -0.12 -10.79
CA VAL A 15 -9.24 -1.35 -10.93
C VAL A 15 -10.10 -1.22 -12.17
N PHE A 16 -10.31 -2.32 -12.90
CA PHE A 16 -11.25 -2.32 -14.02
C PHE A 16 -12.68 -2.33 -13.45
N PRO A 17 -13.64 -1.59 -14.03
CA PRO A 17 -15.02 -1.60 -13.55
C PRO A 17 -15.56 -3.04 -13.43
N GLY A 18 -16.04 -3.40 -12.24
CA GLY A 18 -16.61 -4.72 -11.97
C GLY A 18 -15.61 -5.89 -11.83
N ARG A 19 -14.29 -5.66 -11.88
CA ARG A 19 -13.27 -6.71 -11.68
C ARG A 19 -12.30 -6.35 -10.55
N PRO A 20 -12.67 -6.57 -9.27
CA PRO A 20 -11.76 -6.33 -8.14
C PRO A 20 -10.47 -7.13 -8.31
N GLY A 21 -9.31 -6.47 -8.15
CA GLY A 21 -7.99 -7.09 -8.27
C GLY A 21 -7.49 -7.28 -9.70
N SER A 22 -8.18 -6.78 -10.74
CA SER A 22 -7.77 -6.94 -12.15
C SER A 22 -6.36 -6.43 -12.47
N HIS A 23 -5.84 -5.49 -11.69
CA HIS A 23 -4.52 -4.88 -11.88
C HIS A 23 -3.49 -5.32 -10.84
N SER A 24 -3.76 -6.37 -10.04
CA SER A 24 -2.82 -6.85 -9.02
C SER A 24 -1.48 -7.32 -9.59
N ASN A 25 -1.45 -7.70 -10.87
CA ASN A 25 -0.26 -8.15 -11.61
C ASN A 25 0.31 -7.08 -12.57
N LEU A 26 -0.17 -5.84 -12.53
CA LEU A 26 0.35 -4.74 -13.38
C LEU A 26 1.50 -3.95 -12.74
N GLY A 27 2.22 -4.53 -11.76
CA GLY A 27 3.39 -3.89 -11.15
C GLY A 27 3.10 -2.88 -10.02
N TRP A 28 1.83 -2.69 -9.62
CA TRP A 28 1.51 -1.83 -8.46
C TRP A 28 2.13 -2.32 -7.14
N GLN A 29 2.52 -3.59 -7.06
CA GLN A 29 3.28 -4.15 -5.93
C GLN A 29 4.61 -3.45 -5.75
N GLU A 30 5.41 -3.37 -6.80
CA GLU A 30 6.73 -2.75 -6.76
C GLU A 30 6.66 -1.27 -6.38
N PHE A 31 5.65 -0.56 -6.89
CA PHE A 31 5.41 0.83 -6.52
C PHE A 31 5.07 0.95 -5.03
N THR A 32 4.10 0.19 -4.55
CA THR A 32 3.65 0.28 -3.15
C THR A 32 4.71 -0.22 -2.16
N ASP A 33 5.55 -1.19 -2.54
CA ASP A 33 6.71 -1.62 -1.75
C ASP A 33 7.78 -0.53 -1.68
N SER A 34 8.08 0.12 -2.82
CA SER A 34 9.03 1.24 -2.87
C SER A 34 8.57 2.41 -1.99
N VAL A 35 7.27 2.73 -1.99
CA VAL A 35 6.71 3.76 -1.11
C VAL A 35 6.88 3.39 0.36
N ILE A 36 6.60 2.14 0.74
CA ILE A 36 6.78 1.67 2.13
C ILE A 36 8.25 1.81 2.55
N ARG A 37 9.19 1.30 1.74
CA ARG A 37 10.63 1.41 2.02
C ARG A 37 11.12 2.85 2.16
N ALA A 38 10.53 3.79 1.40
CA ALA A 38 10.92 5.20 1.47
C ALA A 38 10.37 5.91 2.72
N VAL A 39 9.29 5.42 3.32
CA VAL A 39 8.70 6.02 4.53
C VAL A 39 9.10 5.30 5.81
N ASP A 40 9.39 4.01 5.76
CA ASP A 40 9.84 3.20 6.90
C ASP A 40 10.97 3.82 7.75
N PRO A 41 12.03 4.42 7.19
CA PRO A 41 13.10 5.01 8.00
C PRO A 41 12.71 6.32 8.71
N LYS A 42 11.48 6.80 8.58
CA LYS A 42 11.01 8.02 9.26
C LYS A 42 10.51 7.67 10.66
N ASP A 43 10.91 8.48 11.64
CA ASP A 43 10.46 8.30 13.01
C ASP A 43 8.94 8.50 13.18
N ARG A 44 8.34 7.69 14.05
CA ARG A 44 6.94 7.78 14.50
C ARG A 44 5.88 7.55 13.41
N ILE A 45 6.13 6.62 12.49
CA ILE A 45 5.13 6.15 11.54
C ILE A 45 4.42 4.90 12.06
N VAL A 46 3.10 4.83 11.89
CA VAL A 46 2.29 3.66 12.21
C VAL A 46 1.74 3.06 10.92
N PHE A 47 2.07 1.80 10.66
CA PHE A 47 1.55 1.05 9.52
C PHE A 47 0.31 0.25 9.93
N ILE A 48 -0.82 0.48 9.24
CA ILE A 48 -2.05 -0.30 9.42
C ILE A 48 -2.21 -1.21 8.20
N LEU A 49 -2.05 -2.52 8.42
CA LEU A 49 -2.14 -3.54 7.36
C LEU A 49 -3.48 -4.27 7.45
N TRP A 50 -4.40 -4.01 6.51
CA TRP A 50 -5.70 -4.68 6.43
C TRP A 50 -5.78 -5.68 5.28
N GLY A 51 -6.25 -6.89 5.58
CA GLY A 51 -6.37 -7.99 4.60
C GLY A 51 -5.11 -8.84 4.44
N SER A 52 -5.25 -10.02 3.84
CA SER A 52 -4.16 -11.00 3.67
C SER A 52 -3.01 -10.45 2.82
N TYR A 53 -3.33 -9.66 1.81
CA TYR A 53 -2.35 -9.08 0.91
C TYR A 53 -1.50 -7.99 1.57
N ALA A 54 -2.12 -7.07 2.33
CA ALA A 54 -1.37 -6.06 3.07
C ALA A 54 -0.49 -6.70 4.15
N ARG A 55 -0.95 -7.78 4.80
CA ARG A 55 -0.14 -8.51 5.79
C ARG A 55 1.16 -9.09 5.22
N LYS A 56 1.22 -9.44 3.92
CA LYS A 56 2.46 -9.91 3.29
C LYS A 56 3.56 -8.83 3.27
N LYS A 57 3.16 -7.56 3.19
CA LYS A 57 4.10 -6.42 3.24
C LYS A 57 4.75 -6.22 4.61
N LYS A 58 4.34 -6.96 5.64
CA LYS A 58 5.00 -6.97 6.96
C LYS A 58 6.46 -7.39 6.85
N GLU A 59 6.85 -8.20 5.87
CA GLU A 59 8.25 -8.59 5.66
C GLU A 59 9.15 -7.41 5.22
N LEU A 60 8.56 -6.28 4.84
CA LEU A 60 9.25 -5.07 4.39
C LEU A 60 9.32 -3.98 5.47
N LEU A 61 8.67 -4.19 6.61
CA LEU A 61 8.66 -3.33 7.81
C LEU A 61 9.55 -3.97 8.88
#